data_AF-A0A1G7CC05-F1
#
_entry.id   AF-A0A1G7CC05-F1
#
_cell.length_a   1.000
_cell.length_b   1.000
_cell.length_c   1.000
_cell.angle_alpha   90.00
_cell.angle_beta   90.00
_cell.angle_gamma   90.00
#
_symmetry.space_group_name_H-M   'P 1'
#
loop_
_entity.id
_entity.type
_entity.pdbx_description
1 polymer ?
#
loop_
_entity_poly.entity_id
_entity_poly.type
_entity_poly.pdbx_seq_one_letter_code
_entity_poly.pdbx_strand_id
1 'polypeptide(L)'
;MANTDSNRKGAAATNVTTPTDLGEDARREVSAGRTKLLADVFALFAKTKNFHWHVSGPHFRDYHLLLDDQAALVFAMIDPVAERARKLGGTTLRSIGEIASPQATLRQRRIVRGPGVNARGVATRQRIASDVHA
;
A
#
# COMPACT_ATOMS: atom_id res chain seq x y z
N MET A 1 36.47 -36.76 -2.37
CA MET A 1 36.02 -36.11 -1.10
C MET A 1 36.19 -34.61 -1.33
N ALA A 2 35.18 -33.74 -1.32
CA ALA A 2 33.92 -33.73 -0.57
C ALA A 2 32.75 -33.21 -1.44
N ASN A 3 31.58 -33.78 -1.19
CA ASN A 3 30.27 -33.32 -1.63
C ASN A 3 29.76 -32.29 -0.61
N THR A 4 29.31 -31.11 -1.05
CA THR A 4 28.52 -30.21 -0.20
C THR A 4 27.25 -29.80 -0.93
N ASP A 5 26.22 -30.58 -0.63
CA ASP A 5 24.81 -30.31 -0.83
C ASP A 5 24.45 -28.92 -0.25
N SER A 6 23.91 -28.05 -1.09
CA SER A 6 23.28 -26.82 -0.63
C SER A 6 21.98 -26.58 -1.39
N ASN A 7 21.13 -27.62 -1.43
CA ASN A 7 19.72 -27.47 -1.73
C ASN A 7 18.98 -26.80 -0.56
N ARG A 8 19.13 -25.48 -0.41
CA ARG A 8 18.19 -24.68 0.39
C ARG A 8 16.86 -24.62 -0.37
N LYS A 9 16.05 -25.67 -0.23
CA LYS A 9 14.62 -25.61 -0.54
C LYS A 9 14.02 -24.50 0.33
N GLY A 10 13.68 -23.38 -0.30
CA GLY A 10 12.96 -22.29 0.34
C GLY A 10 11.73 -22.84 1.04
N ALA A 11 11.51 -22.44 2.29
CA ALA A 11 10.37 -22.85 3.10
C ALA A 11 9.08 -22.67 2.29
N ALA A 12 8.47 -23.79 1.89
CA ALA A 12 7.20 -23.79 1.19
C ALA A 12 6.18 -23.11 2.11
N ALA A 13 5.65 -21.96 1.67
CA ALA A 13 4.55 -21.31 2.35
C ALA A 13 3.44 -22.34 2.53
N THR A 14 3.02 -22.56 3.77
CA THR A 14 1.95 -23.50 4.09
C THR A 14 0.71 -23.11 3.31
N ASN A 15 0.29 -23.98 2.38
CA ASN A 15 -0.90 -23.77 1.59
C ASN A 15 -2.09 -23.74 2.53
N VAL A 16 -2.73 -22.59 2.68
CA VAL A 16 -4.02 -22.48 3.34
C VAL A 16 -5.04 -23.09 2.39
N THR A 17 -5.32 -24.38 2.55
CA THR A 17 -6.23 -25.13 1.69
C THR A 17 -7.67 -24.75 2.05
N THR A 18 -8.20 -23.70 1.39
CA THR A 18 -9.59 -23.27 1.56
C THR A 18 -10.46 -23.90 0.47
N PRO A 19 -11.61 -24.53 0.80
CA PRO A 19 -12.55 -25.03 -0.20
C PRO A 19 -12.99 -23.91 -1.15
N THR A 20 -12.97 -24.17 -2.46
CA THR A 20 -13.39 -23.22 -3.49
C THR A 20 -13.73 -23.97 -4.78
N ASP A 21 -14.71 -23.46 -5.54
CA ASP A 21 -15.12 -24.03 -6.84
C ASP A 21 -14.20 -23.60 -8.00
N LEU A 22 -13.04 -23.02 -7.69
CA LEU A 22 -12.08 -22.51 -8.67
C LEU A 22 -11.01 -23.57 -8.92
N GLY A 23 -10.77 -23.87 -10.20
CA GLY A 23 -9.61 -24.64 -10.61
C GLY A 23 -8.29 -23.92 -10.28
N GLU A 24 -7.19 -24.68 -10.25
CA GLU A 24 -5.87 -24.16 -9.82
C GLU A 24 -5.40 -22.95 -10.63
N ASP A 25 -5.60 -22.96 -11.95
CA ASP A 25 -5.25 -21.83 -12.82
C ASP A 25 -6.03 -20.56 -12.48
N ALA A 26 -7.34 -20.69 -12.28
CA ALA A 26 -8.19 -19.56 -11.89
C ALA A 26 -7.81 -19.03 -10.50
N ARG A 27 -7.49 -19.90 -9.54
CA ARG A 27 -7.00 -19.49 -8.21
C ARG A 27 -5.70 -18.70 -8.32
N ARG A 28 -4.74 -19.19 -9.11
CA ARG A 28 -3.45 -18.52 -9.33
C ARG A 28 -3.66 -17.14 -9.95
N GLU A 29 -4.43 -17.04 -11.03
CA GLU A 29 -4.70 -15.78 -11.72
C GLU A 29 -5.40 -14.77 -10.82
N VAL A 30 -6.49 -15.17 -10.14
CA VAL A 30 -7.24 -14.30 -9.25
C VAL A 30 -6.39 -13.85 -8.06
N SER A 31 -5.58 -14.74 -7.48
CA SER A 31 -4.69 -14.39 -6.37
C SER A 31 -3.61 -13.38 -6.79
N ALA A 32 -3.02 -13.56 -7.98
CA ALA A 32 -2.06 -12.61 -8.54
C ALA A 32 -2.69 -11.24 -8.81
N GLY A 33 -3.90 -11.21 -9.40
CA GLY A 33 -4.67 -9.99 -9.60
C GLY A 33 -4.99 -9.27 -8.29
N ARG A 34 -5.29 -10.01 -7.22
CA ARG A 34 -5.53 -9.44 -5.88
C ARG A 34 -4.27 -8.86 -5.26
N THR A 35 -3.10 -9.48 -5.45
CA THR A 35 -1.82 -8.91 -4.97
C THR A 35 -1.49 -7.60 -5.69
N LYS A 36 -1.80 -7.49 -6.99
CA LYS A 36 -1.72 -6.21 -7.72
C LYS A 36 -2.70 -5.18 -7.18
N LEU A 37 -3.97 -5.56 -6.99
CA LEU A 37 -4.98 -4.68 -6.40
C LEU A 37 -4.56 -4.19 -5.00
N LEU A 38 -3.98 -5.06 -4.18
CA LEU A 38 -3.47 -4.71 -2.85
C LEU A 38 -2.43 -3.58 -2.93
N ALA A 39 -1.50 -3.64 -3.89
CA ALA A 39 -0.53 -2.57 -4.12
C ALA A 39 -1.21 -1.25 -4.49
N ASP A 40 -2.23 -1.31 -5.35
CA ASP A 40 -3.00 -0.13 -5.74
C ASP A 40 -3.78 0.46 -4.55
N VAL A 41 -4.40 -0.37 -3.69
CA VAL A 41 -5.11 0.09 -2.48
C VAL A 41 -4.16 0.77 -1.51
N PHE A 42 -2.97 0.19 -1.25
CA PHE A 42 -1.95 0.85 -0.41
C PHE A 42 -1.48 2.18 -1.02
N ALA A 43 -1.24 2.22 -2.33
CA ALA A 43 -0.83 3.44 -3.01
C ALA A 43 -1.91 4.52 -2.94
N LEU A 44 -3.18 4.15 -3.10
CA LEU A 44 -4.32 5.05 -2.97
C LEU A 44 -4.42 5.60 -1.54
N PHE A 45 -4.37 4.73 -0.52
CA PHE A 45 -4.41 5.14 0.89
C PHE A 45 -3.30 6.16 1.21
N ALA A 46 -2.06 5.85 0.83
CA ALA A 46 -0.92 6.72 1.07
C ALA A 46 -1.07 8.09 0.38
N LYS A 47 -1.64 8.11 -0.83
CA LYS A 47 -1.93 9.36 -1.55
C LYS A 47 -3.01 10.17 -0.88
N THR A 48 -4.12 9.54 -0.49
CA THR A 48 -5.24 10.23 0.18
C THR A 48 -4.77 10.87 1.48
N LYS A 49 -4.00 10.15 2.31
CA LYS A 49 -3.41 10.74 3.53
C LYS A 49 -2.41 11.85 3.22
N ASN A 50 -1.61 11.72 2.16
CA ASN A 50 -0.75 12.81 1.71
C ASN A 50 -1.55 14.08 1.38
N PHE A 51 -2.66 13.97 0.66
CA PHE A 51 -3.52 15.13 0.40
C PHE A 51 -4.13 15.69 1.68
N HIS A 52 -4.64 14.82 2.56
CA HIS A 52 -5.20 15.22 3.84
C HIS A 52 -4.21 16.03 4.71
N TRP A 53 -2.93 15.65 4.72
CA TRP A 53 -1.89 16.37 5.47
C TRP A 53 -1.48 17.71 4.82
N HIS A 54 -1.61 17.84 3.51
CA HIS A 54 -1.06 18.98 2.76
C HIS A 54 -2.13 19.88 2.13
N VAL A 55 -3.42 19.58 2.31
CA VAL A 55 -4.51 20.44 1.86
C VAL A 55 -4.48 21.76 2.64
N SER A 56 -4.78 22.86 1.95
CA SER A 56 -4.82 24.22 2.51
C SER A 56 -5.80 25.08 1.73
N GLY A 57 -6.23 26.22 2.30
CA GLY A 57 -7.14 27.17 1.68
C GLY A 57 -8.49 27.33 2.41
N PRO A 58 -9.44 28.11 1.86
CA PRO A 58 -10.71 28.45 2.51
C PRO A 58 -11.58 27.26 2.91
N HIS A 59 -11.42 26.13 2.20
CA HIS A 59 -12.16 24.88 2.43
C HIS A 59 -11.32 23.82 3.16
N PHE A 60 -10.26 24.22 3.87
CA PHE A 60 -9.33 23.31 4.54
C PHE A 60 -10.06 22.24 5.37
N ARG A 61 -10.96 22.66 6.27
CA ARG A 61 -11.63 21.76 7.21
C ARG A 61 -12.44 20.69 6.47
N ASP A 62 -13.25 21.08 5.52
CA ASP A 62 -14.16 20.16 4.82
C ASP A 62 -13.38 19.13 4.01
N TYR A 63 -12.35 19.57 3.28
CA TYR A 63 -11.50 18.64 2.54
C TYR A 63 -10.62 17.78 3.44
N HIS A 64 -10.13 18.32 4.55
CA HIS A 64 -9.33 17.57 5.52
C HIS A 64 -10.14 16.41 6.10
N LEU A 65 -11.39 16.66 6.53
CA LEU A 65 -12.29 15.62 7.05
C LEU A 65 -12.70 14.62 5.96
N LEU A 66 -13.11 15.12 4.79
CA LEU A 66 -13.50 14.26 3.66
C LEU A 66 -12.38 13.29 3.25
N LEU A 67 -11.15 13.79 3.16
CA LEU A 67 -10.00 12.97 2.79
C LEU A 67 -9.64 11.95 3.90
N ASP A 68 -9.91 12.26 5.16
CA ASP A 68 -9.70 11.31 6.25
C ASP A 68 -10.74 10.18 6.23
N ASP A 69 -12.02 10.52 6.03
CA ASP A 69 -13.10 9.55 5.86
C ASP A 69 -12.83 8.62 4.67
N GLN A 70 -12.39 9.18 3.54
CA GLN A 70 -11.99 8.39 2.37
C GLN A 70 -10.78 7.51 2.68
N ALA A 71 -9.78 8.01 3.40
CA ALA A 71 -8.62 7.21 3.78
C ALA A 71 -9.01 6.04 4.69
N ALA A 72 -9.94 6.24 5.63
CA ALA A 72 -10.47 5.17 6.48
C ALA A 72 -11.17 4.07 5.66
N LEU A 73 -12.00 4.46 4.69
CA LEU A 73 -12.65 3.51 3.77
C LEU A 73 -11.63 2.72 2.95
N VAL A 74 -10.58 3.38 2.44
CA VAL A 74 -9.53 2.70 1.67
C VAL A 74 -8.68 1.78 2.55
N PHE A 75 -8.37 2.21 3.77
CA PHE A 75 -7.63 1.39 4.74
C PHE A 75 -8.39 0.11 5.09
N ALA A 76 -9.70 0.20 5.29
CA ALA A 76 -10.56 -0.96 5.56
C ALA A 76 -10.58 -2.00 4.42
N MET A 77 -10.20 -1.63 3.20
CA MET A 77 -10.10 -2.57 2.07
C MET A 77 -8.80 -3.40 2.07
N ILE A 78 -7.75 -2.95 2.76
CA ILE A 78 -6.41 -3.56 2.68
C ILE A 78 -6.45 -5.03 3.14
N ASP A 79 -6.99 -5.26 4.34
CA ASP A 79 -6.98 -6.59 4.96
C ASP A 79 -7.87 -7.60 4.21
N PRO A 80 -9.14 -7.31 3.88
CA PRO A 80 -9.98 -8.23 3.11
C PRO A 80 -9.39 -8.63 1.74
N VAL A 81 -8.69 -7.69 1.07
CA VAL A 81 -8.03 -7.99 -0.22
C VAL A 81 -6.84 -8.92 -0.01
N ALA A 82 -6.00 -8.65 1.00
CA ALA A 82 -4.83 -9.46 1.32
C ALA A 82 -5.23 -10.86 1.78
N GLU A 83 -6.16 -10.97 2.73
CA GLU A 83 -6.66 -12.25 3.23
C GLU A 83 -7.26 -13.10 2.12
N ARG A 84 -8.01 -12.49 1.19
CA ARG A 84 -8.61 -13.26 0.11
C ARG A 84 -7.57 -13.79 -0.88
N ALA A 85 -6.50 -13.04 -1.14
CA ALA A 85 -5.38 -13.54 -1.93
C ALA A 85 -4.73 -14.77 -1.24
N ARG A 86 -4.53 -14.71 0.09
CA ARG A 86 -3.99 -15.82 0.88
C ARG A 86 -4.92 -17.04 0.92
N LYS A 87 -6.23 -16.83 1.09
CA LYS A 87 -7.24 -17.91 1.10
C LYS A 87 -7.29 -18.69 -0.21
N LEU A 88 -6.95 -18.05 -1.33
CA LEU A 88 -6.83 -18.72 -2.63
C LEU A 88 -5.52 -19.48 -2.82
N GLY A 89 -4.57 -19.40 -1.88
CA GLY A 89 -3.24 -20.02 -1.96
C GLY A 89 -2.14 -19.11 -2.52
N GLY A 90 -2.46 -17.86 -2.87
CA GLY A 90 -1.47 -16.89 -3.35
C GLY A 90 -0.66 -16.25 -2.22
N THR A 91 0.43 -15.59 -2.59
CA THR A 91 1.23 -14.74 -1.69
C THR A 91 0.89 -13.26 -1.88
N THR A 92 1.07 -12.46 -0.85
CA THR A 92 0.80 -11.01 -0.84
C THR A 92 2.08 -10.20 -0.80
N LEU A 93 1.94 -8.87 -0.79
CA LEU A 93 3.04 -7.94 -0.59
C LEU A 93 3.78 -8.22 0.72
N ARG A 94 5.10 -8.10 0.70
CA ARG A 94 6.02 -8.36 1.82
C ARG A 94 6.91 -7.18 2.16
N SER A 95 6.88 -6.12 1.36
CA SER A 95 7.65 -4.92 1.61
C SER A 95 6.99 -3.69 1.00
N ILE A 96 7.37 -2.51 1.49
CA ILE A 96 6.93 -1.22 0.92
C ILE A 96 7.40 -1.08 -0.55
N GLY A 97 8.56 -1.63 -0.89
CA GLY A 97 9.08 -1.61 -2.26
C GLY A 97 8.16 -2.30 -3.26
N GLU A 98 7.44 -3.34 -2.83
CA GLU A 98 6.49 -4.06 -3.68
C GLU A 98 5.21 -3.27 -3.96
N ILE A 99 4.83 -2.32 -3.10
CA ILE A 99 3.73 -1.37 -3.37
C ILE A 99 4.07 -0.50 -4.59
N ALA A 100 5.35 -0.15 -4.76
CA ALA A 100 5.84 0.65 -5.87
C ALA A 100 6.23 -0.17 -7.13
N SER A 101 5.98 -1.49 -7.11
CA SER A 101 6.28 -2.39 -8.22
C SER A 101 5.66 -1.90 -9.55
N PRO A 102 6.32 -2.12 -10.71
CA PRO A 102 5.76 -1.77 -12.02
C PRO A 102 4.38 -2.39 -12.32
N GLN A 103 4.01 -3.44 -11.59
CA GLN A 103 2.74 -4.13 -11.71
C GLN A 103 1.58 -3.32 -11.12
N ALA A 104 1.83 -2.42 -10.17
CA ALA A 104 0.83 -1.50 -9.63
C ALA A 104 0.37 -0.54 -10.73
N THR A 105 -0.94 -0.40 -10.87
CA THR A 105 -1.58 0.51 -11.83
C THR A 105 -1.44 1.96 -11.35
N LEU A 106 -1.62 2.17 -10.04
CA LEU A 106 -1.51 3.47 -9.41
C LEU A 106 -0.06 3.80 -9.11
N ARG A 107 0.61 4.41 -10.09
CA ARG A 107 1.98 4.90 -9.89
C ARG A 107 2.05 5.92 -8.77
N GLN A 108 2.97 5.73 -7.84
CA GLN A 108 3.41 6.71 -6.85
C GLN A 108 4.16 7.84 -7.58
N ARG A 109 3.44 8.72 -8.30
CA ARG A 109 4.05 9.91 -8.91
C ARG A 109 4.34 10.93 -7.81
N ARG A 110 5.47 11.61 -7.90
CA ARG A 110 5.79 12.76 -7.04
C ARG A 110 4.64 13.77 -7.15
N ILE A 111 4.10 14.20 -6.01
CA ILE A 111 3.17 15.32 -5.97
C ILE A 111 3.97 16.55 -6.42
N VAL A 112 3.69 17.05 -7.64
CA VAL A 112 4.27 18.28 -8.15
C VAL A 112 3.57 19.43 -7.40
N ARG A 113 4.33 20.22 -6.63
CA ARG A 113 3.83 21.51 -6.15
C ARG A 113 3.48 22.35 -7.37
N GLY A 114 2.22 22.76 -7.50
CA GLY A 114 1.79 23.66 -8.58
C GLY A 114 2.57 24.98 -8.54
N PRO A 115 2.77 25.66 -9.69
CA PRO A 115 3.36 26.98 -9.73
C PRO A 115 2.41 27.95 -9.01
N GLY A 116 2.80 28.43 -7.83
CA GLY A 116 1.98 29.33 -7.02
C GLY A 116 2.31 29.38 -5.53
N VAL A 117 3.05 28.40 -4.99
CA VAL A 117 3.56 28.46 -3.61
C VAL A 117 4.88 29.23 -3.59
N ASN A 118 4.79 30.52 -3.33
CA ASN A 118 5.89 31.46 -3.20
C ASN A 118 6.91 30.99 -2.14
N ALA A 119 8.14 30.75 -2.61
CA ALA A 119 9.31 30.36 -1.83
C ALA A 119 9.89 31.52 -0.99
N ARG A 120 9.07 32.14 -0.14
CA ARG A 120 9.53 33.07 0.90
C ARG A 120 8.97 32.63 2.25
N GLY A 121 9.80 31.89 2.99
CA GLY A 121 9.48 31.45 4.35
C GLY A 121 10.21 30.19 4.84
N VAL A 122 11.04 29.55 4.01
CA VAL A 122 11.81 28.37 4.46
C VAL A 122 13.17 28.83 4.99
N ALA A 123 13.14 29.45 6.17
CA ALA A 123 14.30 29.51 7.06
C ALA A 123 14.08 28.46 8.17
N THR A 124 14.50 27.25 7.84
CA THR A 124 14.99 26.19 8.70
C THR A 124 15.36 26.64 10.13
N ARG A 125 14.59 26.19 11.12
CA ARG A 125 15.18 25.69 12.38
C ARG A 125 14.51 24.38 12.76
N GLN A 126 15.27 23.33 12.49
CA GLN A 126 15.24 22.03 13.14
C GLN A 126 14.76 22.11 14.59
N ARG A 127 13.69 21.40 14.94
CA ARG A 127 13.59 20.74 16.24
C ARG A 127 12.65 19.54 16.15
N ILE A 128 13.20 18.44 16.63
CA ILE A 128 12.67 17.08 16.73
C ILE A 128 11.80 17.00 17.99
N ALA A 129 10.69 16.23 17.91
CA ALA A 129 9.83 15.72 18.99
C ALA A 129 9.16 16.81 19.88
N SER A 130 7.94 16.68 20.37
CA SER A 130 7.02 15.57 20.61
C SER A 130 5.59 16.12 20.51
N ASP A 131 4.60 15.23 20.39
CA ASP A 131 3.26 15.31 21.00
C ASP A 131 2.23 14.65 20.09
N VAL A 132 2.19 13.31 20.24
CA VAL A 132 1.02 12.52 19.93
C VAL A 132 0.11 12.61 21.17
N HIS A 133 -0.99 13.36 21.02
CA HIS A 133 -2.22 13.42 21.83
C HIS A 133 -2.64 14.86 22.15
N ALA A 134 -3.47 15.40 21.26
CA ALA A 134 -4.55 16.35 21.57
C ALA A 134 -5.68 16.15 20.55
#